data_AF-A0A7W8LNA2-F1
#
_entry.id   AF-A0A7W8LNA2-F1
#
_cell.length_a   1.000
_cell.length_b   1.000
_cell.length_c   1.000
_cell.angle_alpha   90.00
_cell.angle_beta   90.00
_cell.angle_gamma   90.00
#
_symmetry.space_group_name_H-M   'P 1'
#
loop_
_entity.id
_entity.type
_entity.pdbx_description
1 polymer ?
#
loop_
_entity_poly.entity_id
_entity_poly.type
_entity_poly.pdbx_seq_one_letter_code
_entity_poly.pdbx_strand_id
1 'polypeptide(L)'
;MSKKTEQIYKALASLEDLQNQISIINQLEKSKTGAELSLDEKIERTHHLENIEFEMGQAIKSLRFWIASLYSYNGKSTSNAKKAASQENGKKGGRPPKKVTELKRRKTDLEENILPELKREKSVTTDLERESQIESQITEYENELFIIEEKLERWNEEKSLK
;
A
#
# COMPACT_ATOMS: atom_id res chain seq x y z
N MET A 1 -1.90 -9.61 -12.27
CA MET A 1 -3.11 -8.75 -12.24
C MET A 1 -3.84 -8.98 -10.91
N SER A 2 -4.47 -7.98 -10.28
CA SER A 2 -5.14 -8.21 -8.98
C SER A 2 -6.47 -8.95 -9.17
N LYS A 3 -6.89 -9.76 -8.18
CA LYS A 3 -8.19 -10.45 -8.19
C LYS A 3 -9.36 -9.48 -8.43
N LYS A 4 -9.29 -8.26 -7.87
CA LYS A 4 -10.31 -7.22 -8.06
C LYS A 4 -10.34 -6.72 -9.51
N THR A 5 -9.16 -6.47 -10.07
CA THR A 5 -8.99 -6.04 -11.47
C THR A 5 -9.51 -7.11 -12.43
N GLU A 6 -9.21 -8.38 -12.18
CA GLU A 6 -9.69 -9.50 -12.99
C GLU A 6 -11.22 -9.62 -12.97
N GLN A 7 -11.85 -9.43 -11.80
CA GLN A 7 -13.32 -9.47 -11.69
C GLN A 7 -14.00 -8.29 -12.41
N ILE A 8 -13.38 -7.11 -12.40
CA ILE A 8 -13.85 -5.95 -13.18
C ILE A 8 -13.77 -6.26 -14.68
N TYR A 9 -12.65 -6.78 -15.17
CA TYR A 9 -12.51 -7.14 -16.59
C TYR A 9 -13.49 -8.23 -17.01
N LYS A 10 -13.77 -9.24 -16.16
CA LYS A 10 -14.80 -10.25 -16.44
C LYS A 10 -16.18 -9.64 -16.59
N ALA A 11 -16.57 -8.76 -15.67
CA ALA A 11 -17.89 -8.11 -15.74
C ALA A 11 -18.01 -7.14 -16.93
N LEU A 12 -16.92 -6.47 -17.32
CA LEU A 12 -16.89 -5.67 -18.56
C LEU A 12 -17.03 -6.54 -19.80
N ALA A 13 -16.30 -7.65 -19.90
CA ALA A 13 -16.40 -8.58 -21.03
C ALA A 13 -17.82 -9.16 -21.16
N SER A 14 -18.48 -9.50 -20.05
CA SER A 14 -19.88 -9.92 -20.06
C SER A 14 -20.83 -8.84 -20.58
N LEU A 15 -20.61 -7.56 -20.23
CA LEU A 15 -21.42 -6.46 -20.75
C LEU A 15 -21.20 -6.22 -22.24
N GLU A 16 -19.97 -6.32 -22.71
CA GLU A 16 -19.64 -6.22 -24.14
C GLU A 16 -20.33 -7.33 -24.95
N ASP A 17 -20.35 -8.55 -24.44
CA ASP A 17 -21.04 -9.68 -25.07
C ASP A 17 -22.56 -9.44 -25.14
N LEU A 18 -23.19 -9.05 -24.03
CA LEU A 18 -24.62 -8.71 -23.99
C LEU A 18 -24.97 -7.56 -24.94
N GLN A 19 -24.10 -6.55 -25.04
CA GLN A 19 -24.27 -5.46 -25.99
C GLN A 19 -24.21 -5.95 -27.45
N ASN A 20 -23.32 -6.89 -27.76
CA ASN A 20 -23.24 -7.50 -29.09
C ASN A 20 -24.50 -8.30 -29.42
N GLN A 21 -25.03 -9.07 -28.45
CA GLN A 21 -26.29 -9.80 -28.62
C GLN A 21 -27.46 -8.85 -28.94
N ILE A 22 -27.60 -7.73 -28.21
CA ILE A 22 -28.59 -6.69 -28.51
C ILE A 22 -28.40 -6.11 -29.92
N SER A 23 -27.15 -5.85 -30.32
CA SER A 23 -26.84 -5.32 -31.65
C SER A 23 -27.30 -6.27 -32.77
N ILE A 24 -27.03 -7.58 -32.61
CA ILE A 24 -27.45 -8.62 -33.55
C ILE A 24 -28.97 -8.68 -33.66
N ILE A 25 -29.69 -8.70 -32.52
CA ILE A 25 -31.16 -8.70 -32.50
C ILE A 25 -31.71 -7.50 -33.29
N ASN A 26 -31.15 -6.31 -33.04
CA ASN A 26 -31.56 -5.09 -33.74
C ASN A 26 -31.25 -5.12 -35.24
N GLN A 27 -30.13 -5.71 -35.66
CA GLN A 27 -29.78 -5.85 -37.08
C GLN A 27 -30.72 -6.83 -37.80
N LEU A 28 -31.04 -7.96 -37.15
CA LEU A 28 -31.97 -8.93 -37.69
C LEU A 28 -33.37 -8.33 -37.90
N GLU A 29 -33.88 -7.56 -36.94
CA GLU A 29 -35.13 -6.80 -37.11
C GLU A 29 -35.07 -5.85 -38.31
N LYS A 30 -33.98 -5.09 -38.44
CA LYS A 30 -33.78 -4.11 -39.53
C LYS A 30 -33.59 -4.76 -40.91
N SER A 31 -33.28 -6.05 -40.95
CA SER A 31 -33.23 -6.84 -42.20
C SER A 31 -34.58 -7.47 -42.58
N LYS A 32 -35.52 -7.62 -41.63
CA LYS A 32 -36.88 -8.15 -41.85
C LYS A 32 -37.85 -7.06 -42.37
N THR A 33 -37.43 -6.22 -43.32
CA THR A 33 -38.30 -5.18 -43.89
C THR A 33 -39.53 -5.78 -44.58
N GLY A 34 -40.71 -5.60 -43.97
CA GLY A 34 -42.02 -5.93 -44.55
C GLY A 34 -42.70 -7.21 -44.04
N ALA A 35 -42.04 -8.02 -43.21
CA ALA A 35 -42.65 -9.18 -42.58
C ALA A 35 -42.98 -8.87 -41.11
N GLU A 36 -44.26 -8.90 -40.74
CA GLU A 36 -44.63 -8.85 -39.32
C GLU A 36 -44.15 -10.13 -38.62
N LEU A 37 -43.44 -9.96 -37.51
CA LEU A 37 -43.12 -11.07 -36.62
C LEU A 37 -44.42 -11.75 -36.17
N SER A 38 -44.44 -13.06 -36.23
CA SER A 38 -45.49 -13.88 -35.63
C SER A 38 -45.57 -13.62 -34.12
N LEU A 39 -46.71 -13.99 -33.51
CA LEU A 39 -46.91 -13.82 -32.07
C LEU A 39 -45.85 -14.58 -31.25
N ASP A 40 -45.52 -15.79 -31.67
CA ASP A 40 -44.53 -16.64 -31.00
C ASP A 40 -43.12 -16.03 -31.06
N GLU A 41 -42.71 -15.48 -32.23
CA GLU A 41 -41.43 -14.77 -32.37
C GLU A 41 -41.37 -13.50 -31.49
N LYS A 42 -42.50 -12.80 -31.32
CA LYS A 42 -42.58 -11.63 -30.43
C LYS A 42 -42.44 -12.01 -28.96
N ILE A 43 -43.05 -13.12 -28.55
CA ILE A 43 -42.97 -13.64 -27.18
C ILE A 43 -41.52 -14.09 -26.88
N GLU A 44 -40.93 -14.88 -27.76
CA GLU A 44 -39.54 -15.36 -27.61
C GLU A 44 -38.55 -14.20 -27.53
N ARG A 45 -38.71 -13.19 -28.40
CA ARG A 45 -37.90 -11.96 -28.38
C ARG A 45 -38.03 -11.21 -27.06
N THR A 46 -39.25 -11.05 -26.56
CA THR A 46 -39.49 -10.33 -25.30
C THR A 46 -38.79 -11.04 -24.14
N HIS A 47 -38.94 -12.36 -24.05
CA HIS A 47 -38.26 -13.16 -23.04
C HIS A 47 -36.73 -13.08 -23.16
N HIS A 48 -36.19 -13.07 -24.39
CA HIS A 48 -34.74 -12.94 -24.59
C HIS A 48 -34.21 -11.57 -24.14
N LEU A 49 -34.93 -10.49 -24.45
CA LEU A 49 -34.58 -9.14 -24.00
C LEU A 49 -34.68 -8.98 -22.48
N GLU A 50 -35.69 -9.55 -21.83
CA GLU A 50 -35.84 -9.56 -20.37
C GLU A 50 -34.65 -10.28 -19.69
N ASN A 51 -34.20 -11.40 -20.26
CA ASN A 51 -33.02 -12.11 -19.76
C ASN A 51 -31.74 -11.28 -19.90
N ILE A 52 -31.55 -10.63 -21.06
CA ILE A 52 -30.41 -9.73 -21.29
C ILE A 52 -30.44 -8.57 -20.29
N GLU A 53 -31.59 -7.95 -20.07
CA GLU A 53 -31.73 -6.85 -19.10
C GLU A 53 -31.36 -7.31 -17.68
N PHE A 54 -31.84 -8.49 -17.28
CA PHE A 54 -31.49 -9.08 -15.99
C PHE A 54 -29.98 -9.33 -15.84
N GLU A 55 -29.34 -9.94 -16.84
CA GLU A 55 -27.90 -10.23 -16.82
C GLU A 55 -27.04 -8.95 -16.84
N MET A 56 -27.44 -7.94 -17.62
CA MET A 56 -26.81 -6.61 -17.61
C MET A 56 -26.91 -5.99 -16.21
N GLY A 57 -28.08 -6.08 -15.56
CA GLY A 57 -28.29 -5.62 -14.20
C GLY A 57 -27.33 -6.26 -13.19
N GLN A 58 -27.11 -7.57 -13.29
CA GLN A 58 -26.15 -8.30 -12.44
C GLN A 58 -24.70 -7.87 -12.69
N ALA A 59 -24.30 -7.74 -13.96
CA ALA A 59 -22.95 -7.33 -14.32
C ALA A 59 -22.66 -5.89 -13.86
N ILE A 60 -23.60 -4.96 -14.02
CA ILE A 60 -23.49 -3.57 -13.54
C ILE A 60 -23.39 -3.54 -12.01
N LYS A 61 -24.19 -4.33 -11.30
CA LYS A 61 -24.14 -4.41 -9.83
C LYS A 61 -22.79 -4.95 -9.35
N SER A 62 -22.26 -5.97 -10.02
CA SER A 62 -20.92 -6.51 -9.77
C SER A 62 -19.83 -5.46 -9.98
N LEU A 63 -19.86 -4.73 -11.10
CA LEU A 63 -18.92 -3.64 -11.37
C LEU A 63 -18.98 -2.55 -10.30
N ARG A 64 -20.19 -2.09 -9.92
CA ARG A 64 -20.36 -1.09 -8.86
C ARG A 64 -19.75 -1.57 -7.55
N PHE A 65 -19.97 -2.83 -7.17
CA PHE A 65 -19.38 -3.42 -5.97
C PHE A 65 -17.85 -3.43 -6.02
N TRP A 66 -17.27 -3.91 -7.12
CA TRP A 66 -15.81 -4.02 -7.23
C TRP A 66 -15.13 -2.66 -7.34
N ILE A 67 -15.71 -1.71 -8.08
CA ILE A 67 -15.23 -0.33 -8.17
C ILE A 67 -15.31 0.35 -6.81
N ALA A 68 -16.45 0.26 -6.11
CA ALA A 68 -16.56 0.77 -4.73
C ALA A 68 -15.52 0.13 -3.80
N SER A 69 -15.23 -1.16 -3.98
CA SER A 69 -14.20 -1.90 -3.24
C SER A 69 -12.76 -1.52 -3.60
N LEU A 70 -12.52 -0.81 -4.72
CA LEU A 70 -11.25 -0.17 -5.02
C LEU A 70 -11.13 1.15 -4.25
N TYR A 71 -12.20 1.97 -4.26
CA TYR A 71 -12.18 3.28 -3.62
C TYR A 71 -12.29 3.26 -2.10
N SER A 72 -13.02 2.31 -1.51
CA SER A 72 -13.14 2.15 -0.06
C SER A 72 -11.80 1.83 0.62
N TYR A 73 -10.83 1.27 -0.13
CA TYR A 73 -9.49 0.95 0.36
C TYR A 73 -8.38 1.87 -0.19
N ASN A 74 -8.66 2.73 -1.18
CA ASN A 74 -7.69 3.69 -1.70
C ASN A 74 -7.40 4.85 -0.73
N GLY A 75 -8.23 5.07 0.30
CA GLY A 75 -8.01 6.12 1.32
C GLY A 75 -7.37 5.66 2.63
N LYS A 76 -7.29 4.36 2.91
CA LYS A 76 -6.70 3.82 4.15
C LYS A 76 -5.79 2.67 3.79
N SER A 77 -4.49 2.95 3.69
CA SER A 77 -3.50 1.90 3.49
C SER A 77 -3.42 1.04 4.76
N THR A 78 -4.19 -0.05 4.79
CA THR A 78 -4.24 -1.01 5.90
C THR A 78 -3.17 -2.08 5.82
N SER A 79 -2.27 -2.01 4.82
CA SER A 79 -1.14 -2.93 4.70
C SER A 79 -0.33 -2.91 5.99
N ASN A 80 -0.10 -4.09 6.58
CA ASN A 80 0.74 -4.26 7.76
C ASN A 80 2.13 -3.63 7.56
N ALA A 81 2.64 -3.62 6.33
CA ALA A 81 3.90 -2.95 5.98
C ALA A 81 3.82 -1.41 6.15
N LYS A 82 2.71 -0.78 5.74
CA LYS A 82 2.55 0.68 5.95
C LYS A 82 2.20 1.02 7.39
N LYS A 83 1.48 0.15 8.11
CA LYS A 83 1.24 0.29 9.56
C LYS A 83 2.54 0.14 10.36
N ALA A 84 3.40 -0.82 10.03
CA ALA A 84 4.71 -1.00 10.64
C ALA A 84 5.62 0.21 10.36
N ALA A 85 5.67 0.67 9.10
CA ALA A 85 6.32 1.93 8.71
C ALA A 85 5.62 3.18 9.29
N SER A 86 4.43 3.04 9.88
CA SER A 86 3.75 4.12 10.60
C SER A 86 4.14 4.15 12.08
N GLN A 87 4.36 2.97 12.65
CA GLN A 87 4.63 2.77 14.07
C GLN A 87 6.10 2.95 14.46
N GLU A 88 7.04 2.58 13.58
CA GLU A 88 8.45 3.06 13.56
C GLU A 88 8.57 4.55 13.93
N ASN A 89 7.48 5.29 13.71
CA ASN A 89 7.47 6.54 13.01
C ASN A 89 6.56 7.58 13.68
N GLY A 90 6.50 7.55 15.02
CA GLY A 90 6.59 8.81 15.77
C GLY A 90 5.34 9.67 16.03
N LYS A 91 4.18 9.43 15.43
CA LYS A 91 2.91 9.83 16.08
C LYS A 91 2.36 8.63 16.86
N LYS A 92 1.18 8.73 17.47
CA LYS A 92 0.40 7.52 17.84
C LYS A 92 -0.12 6.86 16.55
N GLY A 93 0.79 6.25 15.79
CA GLY A 93 0.53 5.50 14.55
C GLY A 93 0.97 6.10 13.20
N GLY A 94 1.88 7.09 13.05
CA GLY A 94 2.40 7.52 11.71
C GLY A 94 3.43 8.66 11.55
N ARG A 95 4.40 8.49 10.60
CA ARG A 95 5.59 9.32 10.13
C ARG A 95 6.13 10.48 11.05
N PRO A 96 7.45 10.57 11.33
CA PRO A 96 7.99 10.75 12.69
C PRO A 96 8.46 12.16 13.02
N PRO A 97 9.02 12.35 14.24
CA PRO A 97 10.06 13.32 14.39
C PRO A 97 11.35 12.80 13.73
N LYS A 98 11.71 13.39 12.60
CA LYS A 98 13.01 13.22 11.91
C LYS A 98 14.19 13.27 12.90
N LYS A 99 14.11 14.16 13.91
CA LYS A 99 15.09 14.26 15.01
C LYS A 99 15.33 12.93 15.74
N VAL A 100 14.28 12.17 16.04
CA VAL A 100 14.40 10.87 16.73
C VAL A 100 15.00 9.83 15.80
N THR A 101 14.64 9.86 14.52
CA THR A 101 15.21 8.96 13.50
C THR A 101 16.72 9.21 13.33
N GLU A 102 17.14 10.48 13.31
CA GLU A 102 18.54 10.88 13.23
C GLU A 102 19.32 10.46 14.49
N LEU A 103 18.75 10.67 15.69
CA LEU A 103 19.35 10.22 16.94
C LEU A 103 19.55 8.70 16.97
N LYS A 104 18.55 7.91 16.55
CA LYS A 104 18.68 6.45 16.46
C LYS A 104 19.76 6.03 15.46
N ARG A 105 19.80 6.65 14.29
CA ARG A 105 20.83 6.37 13.28
C ARG A 105 22.23 6.68 13.83
N ARG A 106 22.40 7.83 14.50
CA ARG A 106 23.68 8.23 15.09
C ARG A 106 24.09 7.31 16.24
N LYS A 107 23.14 6.88 17.08
CA LYS A 107 23.36 5.86 18.11
C LYS A 107 23.95 4.58 17.51
N THR A 108 23.26 4.00 16.52
CA THR A 108 23.72 2.76 15.86
C THR A 108 25.11 2.93 15.22
N ASP A 109 25.35 4.07 14.57
CA ASP A 109 26.64 4.36 13.95
C ASP A 109 27.79 4.43 14.98
N LEU A 110 27.53 5.03 16.15
CA LEU A 110 28.49 5.07 17.27
C LEU A 110 28.74 3.68 17.87
N GLU A 111 27.69 2.91 18.12
CA GLU A 111 27.76 1.59 18.78
C GLU A 111 28.36 0.50 17.90
N GLU A 112 28.00 0.46 16.62
CA GLU A 112 28.32 -0.67 15.72
C GLU A 112 29.54 -0.40 14.85
N ASN A 113 29.83 0.87 14.52
CA ASN A 113 30.92 1.22 13.61
C ASN A 113 32.05 1.96 14.34
N ILE A 114 31.78 3.18 14.85
CA ILE A 114 32.83 4.11 15.27
C ILE A 114 33.57 3.64 16.53
N LEU A 115 32.86 3.35 17.63
CA LEU A 115 33.50 2.94 18.89
C LEU A 115 34.24 1.60 18.76
N PRO A 116 33.69 0.56 18.11
CA PRO A 116 34.43 -0.68 17.88
C PRO A 116 35.71 -0.49 17.05
N GLU A 117 35.67 0.34 16.01
CA GLU A 117 36.85 0.64 15.18
C GLU A 117 37.94 1.36 15.98
N LEU A 118 37.58 2.40 16.73
CA LEU A 118 38.53 3.13 17.57
C LEU A 118 39.11 2.26 18.69
N LYS A 119 38.28 1.42 19.33
CA LYS A 119 38.75 0.47 20.35
C LYS A 119 39.71 -0.57 19.77
N ARG A 120 39.46 -1.03 18.53
CA ARG A 120 40.40 -1.89 17.82
C ARG A 120 41.68 -1.14 17.49
N GLU A 121 41.62 0.05 16.92
CA GLU A 121 42.81 0.86 16.58
C GLU A 121 43.68 1.08 17.83
N LYS A 122 43.07 1.49 18.95
CA LYS A 122 43.74 1.64 20.24
C LYS A 122 44.51 0.38 20.66
N SER A 123 43.95 -0.81 20.42
CA SER A 123 44.57 -2.08 20.83
C SER A 123 45.79 -2.50 20.00
N VAL A 124 45.97 -1.92 18.80
CA VAL A 124 47.10 -2.24 17.90
C VAL A 124 48.07 -1.09 17.68
N THR A 125 47.71 0.14 18.05
CA THR A 125 48.60 1.29 17.97
C THR A 125 49.73 1.18 19.00
N THR A 126 50.98 1.37 18.57
CA THR A 126 52.17 1.42 19.43
C THR A 126 52.73 2.83 19.61
N ASP A 127 52.14 3.81 18.93
CA ASP A 127 52.48 5.23 19.03
C ASP A 127 51.65 5.88 20.16
N LEU A 128 52.33 6.34 21.21
CA LEU A 128 51.73 6.91 22.41
C LEU A 128 50.94 8.20 22.13
N GLU A 129 51.38 9.04 21.18
CA GLU A 129 50.66 10.26 20.83
C GLU A 129 49.35 9.91 20.11
N ARG A 130 49.42 8.94 19.20
CA ARG A 130 48.24 8.45 18.48
C ARG A 130 47.27 7.73 19.43
N GLU A 131 47.77 6.93 20.36
CA GLU A 131 46.94 6.26 21.38
C GLU A 131 46.18 7.28 22.25
N SER A 132 46.84 8.35 22.69
CA SER A 132 46.21 9.43 23.46
C SER A 132 45.11 10.18 22.67
N GLN A 133 45.32 10.39 21.37
CA GLN A 133 44.30 10.96 20.49
C GLN A 133 43.08 10.03 20.36
N ILE A 134 43.30 8.73 20.17
CA ILE A 134 42.22 7.74 20.06
C ILE A 134 41.44 7.65 21.37
N GLU A 135 42.11 7.64 22.53
CA GLU A 135 41.48 7.64 23.85
C GLU A 135 40.57 8.86 24.06
N SER A 136 41.04 10.04 23.63
CA SER A 136 40.27 11.28 23.69
C SER A 136 39.01 11.19 22.80
N GLN A 137 39.15 10.66 21.59
CA GLN A 137 38.02 10.45 20.66
C GLN A 137 37.01 9.42 21.19
N ILE A 138 37.48 8.32 21.79
CA ILE A 138 36.60 7.33 22.42
C ILE A 138 35.79 8.00 23.53
N THR A 139 36.43 8.78 24.40
CA THR A 139 35.76 9.48 25.50
C THR A 139 34.72 10.47 24.98
N GLU A 140 35.03 11.22 23.91
CA GLU A 140 34.09 12.14 23.26
C GLU A 140 32.87 11.40 22.70
N TYR A 141 33.09 10.31 21.97
CA TYR A 141 32.01 9.53 21.35
C TYR A 141 31.18 8.73 22.37
N GLU A 142 31.77 8.27 23.47
CA GLU A 142 31.02 7.65 24.58
C GLU A 142 30.13 8.68 25.29
N ASN A 143 30.61 9.92 25.46
CA ASN A 143 29.78 11.02 25.96
C ASN A 143 28.66 11.39 24.97
N GLU A 144 28.94 11.43 23.67
CA GLU A 144 27.92 11.66 22.64
C GLU A 144 26.83 10.58 22.71
N LEU A 145 27.24 9.31 22.81
CA LEU A 145 26.35 8.16 22.92
C LEU A 145 25.43 8.29 24.15
N PHE A 146 25.99 8.59 25.32
CA PHE A 146 25.24 8.80 26.55
C PHE A 146 24.16 9.88 26.39
N ILE A 147 24.51 11.03 25.82
CA ILE A 147 23.56 12.13 25.56
C ILE A 147 22.44 11.70 24.61
N ILE A 148 22.76 10.89 23.59
CA ILE A 148 21.77 10.39 22.63
C ILE A 148 20.80 9.42 23.33
N GLU A 149 21.30 8.54 24.19
CA GLU A 149 20.48 7.60 24.96
C GLU A 149 19.51 8.34 25.88
N GLU A 150 19.99 9.33 26.63
CA GLU A 150 19.17 10.14 27.53
C GLU A 150 18.04 10.88 26.76
N LYS A 151 18.35 11.42 25.58
CA LYS A 151 17.35 12.07 24.70
C LYS A 151 16.29 11.09 24.19
N LEU A 152 16.69 9.86 23.86
CA LEU A 152 15.77 8.83 23.38
C LEU A 152 14.90 8.28 24.52
N GLU A 153 15.45 8.15 25.72
CA GLU A 153 14.72 7.73 26.92
C GLU A 153 13.64 8.73 27.31
N ARG A 154 13.99 10.02 27.44
CA ARG A 154 13.01 11.11 27.68
C ARG A 154 11.87 11.10 26.66
N TRP A 155 12.18 10.88 25.39
CA TRP A 155 11.16 10.78 24.35
C TRP A 155 10.22 9.59 24.52
N ASN A 156 10.72 8.45 25.03
CA ASN A 156 9.89 7.29 25.33
C ASN A 156 8.97 7.53 26.54
N GLU A 157 9.47 8.20 27.58
CA GLU A 157 8.68 8.60 28.76
C GLU A 157 7.56 9.59 28.41
N GLU A 158 7.86 10.62 27.62
CA GLU A 158 6.86 11.59 27.13
C GLU A 158 5.76 10.91 26.29
N LYS A 159 6.08 9.78 25.66
CA LYS A 159 5.13 8.97 24.89
C LYS A 159 4.27 8.07 25.75
N SER A 160 4.78 7.56 26.87
CA SER A 160 4.04 6.66 27.77
C SER A 160 3.03 7.41 28.65
N LEU A 161 3.26 8.69 28.90
CA LEU A 161 2.39 9.57 29.71
C LEU A 161 1.20 10.20 28.93
N LYS A 162 1.20 10.11 27.59
CA LYS A 162 0.11 10.57 26.70
C LYS A 162 -0.73 9.41 26.22
#